data_AF-A0A959Y542-F1
#
_entry.id   AF-A0A959Y542-F1
#
_cell.length_a   1.000
_cell.length_b   1.000
_cell.length_c   1.000
_cell.angle_alpha   90.00
_cell.angle_beta   90.00
_cell.angle_gamma   90.00
#
_symmetry.space_group_name_H-M   'P 1'
#
loop_
_entity.id
_entity.type
_entity.pdbx_description
1 polymer ?
#
loop_
_entity_poly.entity_id
_entity_poly.type
_entity_poly.pdbx_seq_one_letter_code
_entity_poly.pdbx_strand_id
1 'polypeptide(L)' 'VRIQRADTQGAATLEILDATGRLLRQLPFPGGALELDLNDLPTGMLLLAVTDAQGRSVARLVVER' A
#
# COMPACT_ATOMS: atom_id res chain seq x y z
N VAL A 1 -3.95 -8.58 4.71
CA VAL A 1 -3.91 -7.26 5.40
C VAL A 1 -5.03 -6.37 4.89
N ARG A 2 -5.57 -5.48 5.74
CA ARG A 2 -6.61 -4.53 5.33
C ARG A 2 -6.06 -3.11 5.36
N ILE A 3 -6.11 -2.43 4.21
CA ILE A 3 -5.77 -1.02 4.06
C ILE A 3 -7.07 -0.23 4.06
N GLN A 4 -7.17 0.83 4.85
CA GLN A 4 -8.33 1.71 4.87
C GLN A 4 -7.92 3.17 4.71
N ARG A 5 -8.55 3.86 3.76
CA ARG A 5 -8.49 5.32 3.61
C ARG A 5 -9.87 5.79 3.21
N ALA A 6 -10.50 6.57 4.08
CA ALA A 6 -11.87 7.04 3.91
C ALA A 6 -12.02 7.95 2.68
N ASP A 7 -11.03 8.81 2.44
CA ASP A 7 -11.11 9.85 1.41
C ASP A 7 -9.96 9.69 0.42
N THR A 8 -10.27 9.18 -0.78
CA THR A 8 -9.45 9.39 -1.97
C THR A 8 -10.26 10.26 -2.91
N GLN A 9 -9.82 11.47 -3.26
CA GLN A 9 -10.52 12.20 -4.32
C GLN A 9 -9.96 11.78 -5.67
N GLY A 10 -10.73 10.93 -6.36
CA GLY A 10 -10.40 10.43 -7.68
C GLY A 10 -9.58 9.14 -7.66
N ALA A 11 -8.95 8.83 -8.79
CA ALA A 11 -8.13 7.64 -8.94
C ALA A 11 -6.89 7.72 -8.05
N ALA A 12 -6.74 6.79 -7.12
CA ALA A 12 -5.51 6.62 -6.35
C ALA A 12 -4.77 5.35 -6.77
N THR A 13 -3.48 5.32 -6.46
CA THR A 13 -2.60 4.16 -6.68
C THR A 13 -2.02 3.74 -5.35
N LEU A 14 -2.08 2.44 -5.05
CA LEU A 14 -1.32 1.82 -3.98
C LEU A 14 -0.03 1.23 -4.53
N GLU A 15 1.09 1.58 -3.92
CA GLU A 15 2.40 0.99 -4.12
C GLU A 15 2.80 0.22 -2.85
N ILE A 16 3.31 -0.99 -3.03
CA ILE A 16 3.93 -1.78 -1.98
C ILE A 16 5.42 -1.79 -2.28
N LEU A 17 6.22 -1.27 -1.36
CA LEU A 17 7.67 -1.19 -1.49
C LEU A 17 8.34 -1.97 -0.37
N ASP A 18 9.56 -2.45 -0.59
CA ASP A 18 10.39 -2.96 0.50
C ASP A 18 11.03 -1.81 1.32
N ALA A 19 11.75 -2.19 2.39
CA ALA A 19 12.43 -1.25 3.28
C ALA A 19 13.47 -0.34 2.59
N THR A 20 13.94 -0.71 1.39
CA THR A 20 14.88 0.09 0.60
C THR A 20 14.18 1.08 -0.33
N GLY A 21 12.84 1.02 -0.40
CA GLY A 21 12.03 1.81 -1.32
C GLY A 21 11.90 1.20 -2.72
N ARG A 22 12.32 -0.06 -2.91
CA ARG A 22 12.10 -0.76 -4.19
C ARG A 22 10.64 -1.18 -4.30
N LEU A 23 10.01 -0.84 -5.43
CA LEU A 23 8.63 -1.22 -5.75
C LEU A 23 8.51 -2.74 -5.92
N LEU A 24 7.63 -3.37 -5.15
CA LEU A 24 7.29 -4.78 -5.23
C LEU A 24 5.97 -5.01 -5.98
N ARG A 25 4.99 -4.12 -5.78
CA ARG A 25 3.66 -4.22 -6.38
C ARG A 25 3.01 -2.84 -6.50
N GLN A 26 2.23 -2.65 -7.57
CA GLN A 26 1.43 -1.44 -7.78
C GLN A 26 0.02 -1.85 -8.19
N LEU A 27 -1.01 -1.24 -7.59
CA LEU A 27 -2.42 -1.54 -7.82
C LEU A 27 -3.25 -0.26 -7.79
N PRO A 28 -4.35 -0.17 -8.55
CA PRO A 28 -5.32 0.89 -8.35
C PRO A 28 -5.95 0.79 -6.96
N PHE A 29 -6.16 1.94 -6.32
CA PHE A 29 -6.79 2.05 -5.01
C PHE A 29 -7.97 3.03 -5.11
N PRO A 30 -9.21 2.54 -5.22
CA PRO A 30 -10.39 3.40 -5.42
C PRO A 30 -10.85 4.14 -4.15
N GLY A 31 -10.14 3.97 -3.02
CA GLY A 31 -10.56 4.43 -1.70
C GLY A 31 -11.28 3.36 -0.89
N GLY A 32 -11.72 3.72 0.31
CA GLY A 32 -12.41 2.80 1.21
C GLY A 32 -11.46 1.75 1.80
N ALA A 33 -11.84 0.48 1.71
CA ALA A 33 -11.06 -0.64 2.21
C ALA A 33 -10.58 -1.55 1.07
N LEU A 34 -9.29 -1.87 1.06
CA LEU A 34 -8.70 -2.87 0.17
C LEU A 34 -8.07 -3.98 1.00
N GLU A 35 -8.42 -5.22 0.67
CA GLU A 35 -7.78 -6.40 1.24
C GLU A 35 -6.67 -6.89 0.32
N LEU A 36 -5.52 -7.20 0.91
CA LEU A 36 -4.33 -7.66 0.21
C LEU A 36 -3.86 -8.98 0.79
N ASP A 37 -3.64 -9.92 -0.11
CA ASP A 37 -2.82 -11.09 0.18
C ASP A 37 -1.33 -10.69 0.16
N LEU A 38 -0.62 -11.10 1.21
CA LEU A 38 0.81 -10.86 1.40
C LEU A 38 1.65 -12.11 1.18
N ASN A 39 1.05 -13.25 0.80
CA ASN A 39 1.74 -14.54 0.66
C ASN A 39 2.89 -14.50 -0.37
N ASP A 40 2.78 -13.68 -1.41
CA ASP A 40 3.82 -13.51 -2.43
C ASP A 40 4.82 -12.39 -2.11
N LEU A 41 4.68 -11.74 -0.96
CA LEU A 41 5.55 -10.64 -0.55
C LEU A 41 6.62 -11.13 0.44
N PRO A 42 7.82 -10.56 0.38
CA PRO A 42 8.90 -10.90 1.30
C PRO A 42 8.50 -10.58 2.74
N THR A 43 9.04 -11.36 3.68
CA THR A 43 8.96 -11.05 5.10
C THR A 43 9.81 -9.82 5.43
N GLY A 44 9.46 -9.17 6.54
CA GLY A 44 10.12 -7.95 7.01
C GLY A 44 9.26 -6.70 6.80
N MET A 45 9.93 -5.54 6.80
CA MET A 45 9.25 -4.25 6.70
C MET A 45 8.89 -3.93 5.25
N LEU A 46 7.59 -3.69 5.04
CA LEU A 46 7.01 -3.18 3.82
C LEU A 46 6.52 -1.74 4.03
N LEU A 47 6.61 -0.93 2.98
CA LEU A 47 6.03 0.40 2.91
C LEU A 47 4.83 0.35 1.97
N LEU A 48 3.67 0.77 2.49
CA LEU A 48 2.42 0.89 1.74
C LEU A 48 2.23 2.37 1.42
N ALA A 49 2.45 2.78 0.18
CA ALA A 49 2.29 4.16 -0.25
C ALA A 49 1.03 4.31 -1.10
N VAL A 50 0.10 5.15 -0.66
CA VAL A 50 -1.09 5.50 -1.45
C VAL A 50 -0.91 6.92 -1.97
N THR A 51 -0.94 7.07 -3.30
CA THR A 51 -0.82 8.34 -4.01
C THR A 51 -2.15 8.66 -4.72
N ASP A 52 -2.72 9.81 -4.41
CA ASP A 52 -3.94 10.37 -5.03
C ASP A 52 -3.70 11.85 -5.40
N ALA A 53 -4.76 12.55 -5.81
CA ALA A 53 -4.69 13.97 -6.16
C ALA A 53 -4.39 14.89 -4.95
N GLN A 54 -4.53 14.42 -3.71
CA GLN A 54 -4.22 15.18 -2.49
C GLN A 54 -2.75 15.01 -2.11
N GLY A 55 -2.12 13.92 -2.56
CA GLY A 55 -0.70 13.67 -2.43
C GLY A 55 -0.42 12.21 -2.08
N ARG A 56 0.70 11.99 -1.40
CA ARG A 56 1.19 10.67 -1.04
C ARG A 56 1.14 10.48 0.46
N SER A 57 0.61 9.35 0.93
CA SER A 57 0.83 8.94 2.32
C SER A 57 1.39 7.53 2.37
N VAL A 58 2.22 7.29 3.38
CA VAL A 58 2.98 6.05 3.53
C VAL A 58 2.68 5.46 4.90
N ALA A 59 2.31 4.19 4.93
CA ALA A 59 2.18 3.39 6.13
C ALA A 59 3.25 2.29 6.14
N ARG A 60 3.69 1.89 7.35
CA ARG A 60 4.63 0.79 7.53
C ARG A 60 3.86 -0.45 7.95
N LEU A 61 4.24 -1.58 7.37
CA LEU A 61 3.69 -2.89 7.71
C LEU A 61 4.85 -3.85 7.94
N VAL A 62 4.84 -4.56 9.07
CA VAL A 62 5.78 -5.66 9.32
C VAL A 62 5.07 -6.97 9.00
N VAL A 63 5.68 -7.78 8.15
CA VAL A 63 5.19 -9.11 7.79
C VAL A 63 6.10 -10.15 8.41
N GLU A 64 5.54 -10.92 9.34
CA GLU A 64 6.19 -12.04 10.02
C GLU A 64 5.46 -13.34 9.62
N ARG A 65 6.20 -14.45 9.49
CA ARG A 65 5.67 -15.77 9.11
C ARG A 65 6.02 -16.78 10.20
#